data_AF-A0A2Z3UNZ0-F1
#
_entry.id   AF-A0A2Z3UNZ0-F1
#
_cell.length_a   1.000
_cell.length_b   1.000
_cell.length_c   1.000
_cell.angle_alpha   90.00
_cell.angle_beta   90.00
_cell.angle_gamma   90.00
#
_symmetry.space_group_name_H-M   'P 1'
#
loop_
_entity.id
_entity.type
_entity.pdbx_description
1 polymer ?
#
loop_
_entity_poly.entity_id
_entity_poly.type
_entity_poly.pdbx_seq_one_letter_code
_entity_poly.pdbx_strand_id
1 'polypeptide(L)'
;MPYEKFDELSFGEEREPWLQTWVTAHRWMLSIAVATAVVLAGLGTGGWYLHRQSLLPSPPPDVALPPAVSFVVELCLKKNSNCTTGTIEQAAEFVRGIPEVASSVVVTHEERLARFSETSLTGEDLLKNGDGLWPAEIEGELRHTEDFEVVKRQLTGEPGVATVSRYSRNFWKGRADLQVNLCGLSRLSPACRNGAGTETQRNAVVARLREQSGVNKVFLEDPAFGLRLSRHYQPEYYLTINDVPERLYVRLDDPAKARAAGQAVLAMPGVESASLIK
;
A
#
# COMPACT_ATOMS: atom_id res chain seq x y z
N MET A 1 84.96 4.51 -7.99
CA MET A 1 83.57 4.10 -7.74
C MET A 1 82.98 3.65 -9.06
N PRO A 2 82.84 2.34 -9.29
CA PRO A 2 82.31 1.78 -10.53
C PRO A 2 80.79 1.73 -10.49
N TYR A 3 80.13 2.14 -11.58
CA TYR A 3 78.69 2.03 -11.77
C TYR A 3 78.32 0.58 -12.11
N GLU A 4 77.46 -0.03 -11.29
CA GLU A 4 76.77 -1.29 -11.61
C GLU A 4 75.81 -1.09 -12.79
N LYS A 5 75.99 -1.90 -13.82
CA LYS A 5 75.04 -2.06 -14.94
C LYS A 5 73.85 -2.87 -14.43
N PHE A 6 72.65 -2.30 -14.49
CA PHE A 6 71.43 -3.08 -14.42
C PHE A 6 71.20 -3.76 -15.77
N ASP A 7 71.13 -5.09 -15.77
CA ASP A 7 70.66 -5.87 -16.91
C ASP A 7 69.16 -5.60 -17.13
N GLU A 8 68.84 -4.91 -18.23
CA GLU A 8 67.48 -4.87 -18.76
C GLU A 8 67.09 -6.28 -19.21
N LEU A 9 66.17 -6.90 -18.48
CA LEU A 9 65.44 -8.09 -18.93
C LEU A 9 64.57 -7.72 -20.13
N SER A 10 65.16 -7.80 -21.32
CA SER A 10 64.43 -7.80 -22.59
C SER A 10 63.62 -9.10 -22.69
N PHE A 11 62.34 -9.02 -22.32
CA PHE A 11 61.39 -10.07 -22.67
C PHE A 11 61.15 -10.00 -24.18
N GLY A 12 61.84 -10.88 -24.92
CA GLY A 12 61.78 -10.96 -26.37
C GLY A 12 60.34 -10.98 -26.92
N GLU A 13 60.12 -10.19 -27.97
CA GLU A 13 58.89 -10.07 -28.75
C GLU A 13 58.54 -11.32 -29.59
N GLU A 14 59.22 -12.45 -29.40
CA GLU A 14 58.99 -13.69 -30.15
C GLU A 14 57.81 -14.53 -29.62
N ARG A 15 56.72 -13.89 -29.19
CA ARG A 15 55.48 -14.62 -28.89
C ARG A 15 54.63 -14.87 -30.14
N GLU A 16 54.84 -16.07 -30.70
CA GLU A 16 53.81 -17.06 -31.08
C GLU A 16 53.15 -17.02 -32.49
N PRO A 17 53.89 -17.38 -33.57
CA PRO A 17 53.28 -17.79 -34.84
C PRO A 17 52.42 -19.08 -34.72
N TRP A 18 52.67 -19.91 -33.72
CA TRP A 18 51.92 -21.15 -33.47
C TRP A 18 50.49 -20.90 -32.98
N LEU A 19 50.26 -19.81 -32.22
CA LEU A 19 48.92 -19.44 -31.76
C LEU A 19 48.03 -19.05 -32.94
N GLN A 20 48.57 -18.33 -33.93
CA GLN A 20 47.79 -17.93 -35.10
C GLN A 20 47.35 -19.13 -35.94
N THR A 21 48.22 -20.13 -36.09
CA THR A 21 47.91 -21.39 -36.81
C THR A 21 46.91 -22.24 -36.02
N TRP A 22 47.00 -22.26 -34.70
CA TRP A 22 46.05 -22.97 -33.85
C TRP A 22 44.66 -22.31 -33.85
N VAL A 23 44.59 -20.99 -33.71
CA VAL A 23 43.32 -20.22 -33.72
C VAL A 23 42.63 -20.34 -35.08
N THR A 24 43.37 -20.33 -36.18
CA THR A 24 42.78 -20.55 -37.52
C THR A 24 42.25 -21.96 -37.69
N ALA A 25 42.97 -22.99 -37.23
CA ALA A 25 42.51 -24.38 -37.26
C ALA A 25 41.27 -24.64 -36.38
N HIS A 26 41.13 -23.92 -35.26
CA HIS A 26 40.04 -24.10 -34.29
C HIS A 26 38.99 -23.00 -34.32
N ARG A 27 39.01 -22.12 -35.32
CA ARG A 27 38.13 -20.95 -35.41
C ARG A 27 36.64 -21.30 -35.27
N TRP A 28 36.21 -22.42 -35.85
CA TRP A 28 34.83 -22.89 -35.76
C TRP A 28 34.45 -23.32 -34.33
N MET A 29 35.29 -24.11 -33.67
CA MET A 29 35.08 -24.54 -32.28
C MET A 29 35.11 -23.34 -31.31
N LEU A 30 36.03 -22.39 -31.52
CA LEU A 30 36.09 -21.14 -30.76
C LEU A 30 34.82 -20.29 -30.97
N SER A 31 34.32 -20.21 -32.20
CA SER A 31 33.07 -19.47 -32.50
C SER A 31 31.87 -20.11 -31.80
N ILE A 32 31.78 -21.44 -31.77
CA ILE A 32 30.74 -22.17 -31.03
C ILE A 32 30.89 -21.91 -29.53
N ALA A 33 32.08 -22.04 -28.96
CA ALA A 33 32.32 -21.83 -27.54
C ALA A 33 31.95 -20.40 -27.10
N VAL A 34 32.33 -19.39 -27.89
CA VAL A 34 31.95 -17.98 -27.64
C VAL A 34 30.44 -17.82 -27.75
N ALA A 35 29.79 -18.36 -28.79
CA ALA A 35 28.35 -18.28 -28.94
C ALA A 35 27.61 -18.93 -27.76
N THR A 36 28.05 -20.11 -27.31
CA THR A 36 27.50 -20.80 -26.14
C THR A 36 27.70 -19.98 -24.86
N ALA A 37 28.89 -19.41 -24.65
CA ALA A 37 29.17 -18.57 -23.48
C ALA A 37 28.27 -17.31 -23.47
N VAL A 38 28.06 -16.66 -24.62
CA VAL A 38 27.16 -15.52 -24.75
C VAL A 38 25.71 -15.91 -24.46
N VAL A 39 25.23 -17.06 -24.96
CA VAL A 39 23.87 -17.54 -24.68
C VAL A 39 23.70 -17.85 -23.19
N LEU A 40 24.65 -18.55 -22.56
CA LEU A 40 24.59 -18.86 -21.13
C LEU A 40 24.64 -17.59 -20.27
N ALA A 41 25.49 -16.61 -20.62
CA ALA A 41 25.53 -15.32 -19.95
C ALA A 41 24.22 -14.53 -20.14
N GLY A 42 23.63 -14.56 -21.33
CA GLY A 42 22.32 -13.95 -21.61
C GLY A 42 21.19 -14.60 -20.82
N LEU A 43 21.16 -15.94 -20.73
CA LEU A 43 20.18 -16.66 -19.92
C LEU A 43 20.38 -16.42 -18.42
N GLY A 44 21.63 -16.33 -17.96
CA GLY A 44 21.95 -16.01 -16.57
C GLY A 44 21.49 -14.62 -16.16
N THR A 45 21.79 -13.61 -16.99
CA THR A 45 21.37 -12.22 -16.73
C THR A 45 19.85 -12.05 -16.87
N GLY A 46 19.23 -12.64 -17.89
CA GLY A 46 17.78 -12.64 -18.08
C GLY A 46 17.04 -13.37 -16.95
N GLY A 47 17.52 -14.54 -16.55
CA GLY A 47 16.96 -15.30 -15.43
C GLY A 47 17.09 -14.57 -14.10
N TRP A 48 18.24 -13.95 -13.83
CA TRP A 48 18.45 -13.12 -12.65
C TRP A 48 17.54 -11.89 -12.64
N TYR A 49 17.38 -11.22 -13.79
CA TYR A 49 16.47 -10.08 -13.92
C TYR A 49 15.01 -10.47 -13.64
N LEU A 50 14.52 -11.55 -14.26
CA LEU A 50 13.17 -12.06 -14.04
C LEU A 50 12.97 -12.53 -12.60
N HIS A 51 13.97 -13.17 -12.00
CA HIS A 51 13.94 -13.55 -10.60
C HIS A 51 13.82 -12.30 -9.71
N ARG A 52 14.65 -11.29 -9.92
CA ARG A 52 14.58 -10.03 -9.16
C ARG A 52 13.24 -9.32 -9.34
N GLN A 53 12.69 -9.31 -10.55
CA GLN A 53 11.38 -8.72 -10.82
C GLN A 53 10.26 -9.50 -10.13
N SER A 54 10.37 -10.83 -10.06
CA SER A 54 9.42 -11.66 -9.31
C SER A 54 9.41 -11.33 -7.82
N LEU A 55 10.53 -10.83 -7.27
CA LEU A 55 10.65 -10.41 -5.86
C LEU A 55 9.95 -9.08 -5.55
N LEU A 56 9.65 -8.26 -6.56
CA LEU A 56 8.97 -6.98 -6.39
C LEU A 56 7.46 -7.18 -6.17
N PRO A 57 6.81 -6.33 -5.37
CA PRO A 57 5.36 -6.36 -5.23
C PRO A 57 4.70 -6.14 -6.60
N SER A 58 3.56 -6.79 -6.81
CA SER A 58 2.76 -6.61 -8.02
C SER A 58 2.11 -5.22 -8.05
N PRO A 59 1.85 -4.63 -9.23
CA PRO A 59 1.02 -3.44 -9.31
C PRO A 59 -0.42 -3.75 -8.86
N PRO A 60 -1.22 -2.73 -8.53
CA PRO A 60 -2.62 -2.93 -8.20
C PRO A 60 -3.39 -3.62 -9.33
N PRO A 61 -4.45 -4.38 -9.04
CA PRO A 61 -5.29 -4.97 -10.07
C PRO A 61 -5.83 -3.92 -11.05
N ASP A 62 -5.71 -4.19 -12.34
CA ASP A 62 -6.26 -3.34 -13.39
C ASP A 62 -7.76 -3.66 -13.58
N VAL A 63 -8.57 -3.12 -12.69
CA VAL A 63 -10.02 -3.32 -12.64
C VAL A 63 -10.72 -1.99 -12.42
N ALA A 64 -11.94 -1.87 -12.93
CA ALA A 64 -12.75 -0.68 -12.72
C ALA A 64 -12.94 -0.39 -11.22
N LEU A 65 -12.87 0.90 -10.86
CA LEU A 65 -13.13 1.34 -9.50
C LEU A 65 -14.63 1.15 -9.19
N PRO A 66 -14.98 0.57 -8.04
CA PRO A 66 -16.37 0.50 -7.58
C PRO A 66 -17.02 1.89 -7.52
N PRO A 67 -18.34 2.01 -7.78
CA PRO A 67 -19.01 3.30 -7.70
C PRO A 67 -18.92 3.90 -6.28
N ALA A 68 -18.75 5.22 -6.19
CA ALA A 68 -18.58 5.94 -4.92
C ALA A 68 -19.94 6.30 -4.30
N VAL A 69 -20.76 5.28 -4.05
CA VAL A 69 -22.12 5.42 -3.52
C VAL A 69 -22.20 5.40 -2.01
N SER A 70 -21.13 5.07 -1.29
CA SER A 70 -21.15 5.03 0.17
C SER A 70 -20.82 6.39 0.76
N PHE A 71 -21.54 6.78 1.80
CA PHE A 71 -21.29 7.99 2.58
C PHE A 71 -21.40 7.69 4.07
N VAL A 72 -20.86 8.60 4.87
CA VAL A 72 -20.96 8.57 6.33
C VAL A 72 -21.39 9.93 6.84
N VAL A 73 -22.25 9.92 7.84
CA VAL A 73 -22.64 11.10 8.62
C VAL A 73 -22.00 10.98 9.99
N GLU A 74 -21.02 11.84 10.26
CA GLU A 74 -20.44 11.93 11.60
C GLU A 74 -21.37 12.76 12.48
N LEU A 75 -21.66 12.24 13.66
CA LEU A 75 -22.58 12.88 14.59
C LEU A 75 -21.86 13.86 15.50
N CYS A 76 -22.61 14.84 15.99
CA CYS A 76 -22.05 15.87 16.84
C CYS A 76 -21.61 15.34 18.19
N LEU A 77 -20.36 15.60 18.52
CA LEU A 77 -19.80 15.34 19.84
C LEU A 77 -20.37 16.36 20.83
N LYS A 78 -20.70 15.90 22.06
CA LYS A 78 -21.18 16.76 23.16
C LYS A 78 -20.29 17.98 23.45
N LYS A 79 -19.01 17.94 23.06
CA LYS A 79 -18.01 19.00 23.31
C LYS A 79 -17.85 19.98 22.14
N ASN A 80 -18.52 19.78 21.01
CA ASN A 80 -18.33 20.61 19.82
C ASN A 80 -19.33 21.78 19.81
N SER A 81 -18.89 22.98 20.22
CA SER A 81 -19.76 24.16 20.41
C SER A 81 -20.40 24.70 19.12
N ASN A 82 -19.88 24.28 17.96
CA ASN A 82 -20.31 24.79 16.66
C ASN A 82 -21.32 23.89 15.95
N CYS A 83 -21.79 22.83 16.61
CA CYS A 83 -22.86 22.00 16.07
C CYS A 83 -24.17 22.19 16.82
N THR A 84 -25.27 22.28 16.06
CA THR A 84 -26.62 22.19 16.59
C THR A 84 -26.85 20.83 17.24
N THR A 85 -27.06 20.82 18.56
CA THR A 85 -27.35 19.60 19.32
C THR A 85 -28.58 18.87 18.75
N GLY A 86 -28.45 17.58 18.48
CA GLY A 86 -29.54 16.68 18.07
C GLY A 86 -29.26 15.26 18.55
N THR A 87 -30.26 14.37 18.49
CA THR A 87 -30.07 12.96 18.84
C THR A 87 -29.68 12.13 17.61
N ILE A 88 -29.12 10.94 17.84
CA ILE A 88 -28.76 10.00 16.77
C ILE A 88 -30.00 9.60 15.96
N GLU A 89 -31.12 9.38 16.66
CA GLU A 89 -32.39 8.98 16.06
C GLU A 89 -32.94 10.07 15.15
N GLN A 90 -32.82 11.33 15.57
CA GLN A 90 -33.24 12.48 14.76
C GLN A 90 -32.40 12.59 13.49
N ALA A 91 -31.07 12.49 13.59
CA ALA A 91 -30.19 12.48 12.42
C ALA A 91 -30.49 11.29 11.49
N ALA A 92 -30.75 10.11 12.05
CA ALA A 92 -31.10 8.92 11.28
C ALA A 92 -32.48 9.04 10.59
N GLU A 93 -33.43 9.76 11.17
CA GLU A 93 -34.70 10.11 10.52
C GLU A 93 -34.49 11.05 9.35
N PHE A 94 -33.66 12.10 9.52
CA PHE A 94 -33.31 12.99 8.42
C PHE A 94 -32.68 12.22 7.25
N VAL A 95 -31.67 11.37 7.52
CA VAL A 95 -31.01 10.57 6.48
C VAL A 95 -32.00 9.67 5.75
N ARG A 96 -32.90 8.97 6.47
CA ARG A 96 -33.91 8.09 5.85
C ARG A 96 -34.97 8.83 5.04
N GLY A 97 -35.19 10.11 5.35
CA GLY A 97 -36.15 10.95 4.64
C GLY A 97 -35.68 11.43 3.27
N ILE A 98 -34.39 11.28 2.93
CA ILE A 98 -33.80 11.79 1.70
C ILE A 98 -34.03 10.79 0.55
N PRO A 99 -34.74 11.16 -0.53
CA PRO A 99 -35.07 10.25 -1.63
C PRO A 99 -33.84 9.60 -2.30
N GLU A 100 -32.73 10.34 -2.36
CA GLU A 100 -31.46 9.91 -2.96
C GLU A 100 -30.71 8.86 -2.11
N VAL A 101 -31.09 8.65 -0.85
CA VAL A 101 -30.52 7.63 0.02
C VAL A 101 -31.21 6.30 -0.24
N ALA A 102 -30.44 5.31 -0.69
CA ALA A 102 -30.91 3.94 -0.95
C ALA A 102 -31.07 3.14 0.35
N SER A 103 -30.13 3.29 1.29
CA SER A 103 -30.17 2.66 2.60
C SER A 103 -29.32 3.42 3.61
N SER A 104 -29.63 3.28 4.90
CA SER A 104 -28.82 3.83 5.99
C SER A 104 -28.88 2.95 7.22
N VAL A 105 -27.77 2.88 7.97
CA VAL A 105 -27.68 2.17 9.24
C VAL A 105 -26.94 3.04 10.26
N VAL A 106 -27.46 3.07 11.49
CA VAL A 106 -26.75 3.66 12.62
C VAL A 106 -25.68 2.69 13.07
N VAL A 107 -24.44 3.17 13.20
CA VAL A 107 -23.33 2.40 13.75
C VAL A 107 -22.95 3.02 15.09
N THR A 108 -23.12 2.26 16.17
CA THR A 108 -22.84 2.76 17.51
C THR A 108 -21.33 2.91 17.75
N HIS A 109 -20.97 3.66 18.79
CA HIS A 109 -19.57 3.79 19.22
C HIS A 109 -18.94 2.40 19.49
N GLU A 110 -19.66 1.55 20.22
CA GLU A 110 -19.22 0.19 20.57
C GLU A 110 -19.04 -0.68 19.33
N GLU A 111 -19.92 -0.56 18.33
CA GLU A 111 -19.79 -1.29 17.07
C GLU A 111 -18.58 -0.81 16.25
N ARG A 112 -18.32 0.50 16.19
CA ARG A 112 -17.11 1.04 15.55
C ARG A 112 -15.85 0.55 16.24
N LEU A 113 -15.83 0.56 17.57
CA LEU A 113 -14.73 0.04 18.37
C LEU A 113 -14.52 -1.47 18.14
N ALA A 114 -15.59 -2.25 18.11
CA ALA A 114 -15.54 -3.67 17.79
C ALA A 114 -14.95 -3.90 16.39
N ARG A 115 -15.45 -3.20 15.36
CA ARG A 115 -14.92 -3.29 13.98
C ARG A 115 -13.45 -2.90 13.91
N PHE A 116 -13.04 -1.83 14.60
CA PHE A 116 -11.66 -1.38 14.64
C PHE A 116 -10.76 -2.38 15.35
N SER A 117 -11.12 -2.85 16.54
CA SER A 117 -10.34 -3.85 17.29
C SER A 117 -10.21 -5.19 16.56
N GLU A 118 -11.24 -5.59 15.80
CA GLU A 118 -11.19 -6.80 15.01
C GLU A 118 -10.20 -6.73 13.84
N THR A 119 -10.01 -5.53 13.27
CA THR A 119 -9.23 -5.32 12.05
C THR A 119 -7.84 -4.74 12.31
N SER A 120 -7.68 -3.86 13.30
CA SER A 120 -6.40 -3.25 13.63
C SER A 120 -5.44 -4.28 14.23
N LEU A 121 -4.22 -4.31 13.70
CA LEU A 121 -3.11 -5.07 14.29
C LEU A 121 -2.16 -4.15 15.07
N THR A 122 -2.26 -2.84 14.83
CA THR A 122 -1.56 -1.83 15.62
C THR A 122 -2.29 -1.64 16.95
N GLY A 123 -1.53 -1.71 18.05
CA GLY A 123 -2.04 -1.90 19.41
C GLY A 123 -3.17 -0.97 19.86
N GLU A 124 -3.90 -1.44 20.88
CA GLU A 124 -5.09 -0.83 21.49
C GLU A 124 -4.88 0.57 22.12
N ASP A 125 -3.66 1.12 22.09
CA ASP A 125 -3.37 2.40 22.73
C ASP A 125 -4.07 3.59 22.03
N LEU A 126 -4.51 3.45 20.78
CA LEU A 126 -5.41 4.41 20.13
C LEU A 126 -6.81 4.44 20.77
N LEU A 127 -7.22 3.38 21.46
CA LEU A 127 -8.53 3.25 22.11
C LEU A 127 -8.56 3.86 23.52
N LYS A 128 -7.42 3.86 24.23
CA LYS A 128 -7.36 4.26 25.66
C LYS A 128 -7.65 5.75 25.92
N ASN A 129 -7.60 6.59 24.89
CA ASN A 129 -7.94 8.02 24.99
C ASN A 129 -9.17 8.40 24.12
N GLY A 130 -9.96 7.40 23.70
CA GLY A 130 -10.84 7.45 22.53
C GLY A 130 -12.29 7.88 22.73
N ASP A 131 -12.77 8.11 23.95
CA ASP A 131 -14.20 8.38 24.28
C ASP A 131 -14.81 9.64 23.61
N GLY A 132 -14.06 10.33 22.75
CA GLY A 132 -14.57 11.37 21.86
C GLY A 132 -13.96 11.38 20.44
N LEU A 133 -13.09 10.43 20.10
CA LEU A 133 -12.47 10.37 18.76
C LEU A 133 -13.33 9.58 17.76
N TRP A 134 -14.22 8.72 18.25
CA TRP A 134 -15.03 7.83 17.41
C TRP A 134 -16.51 7.95 17.76
N PRO A 135 -17.18 9.09 17.51
CA PRO A 135 -18.62 9.19 17.74
C PRO A 135 -19.36 8.09 16.99
N ALA A 136 -20.57 7.77 17.45
CA ALA A 136 -21.51 7.03 16.61
C ALA A 136 -21.68 7.75 15.26
N GLU A 137 -21.94 6.99 14.21
CA GLU A 137 -22.08 7.50 12.86
C GLU A 137 -23.27 6.86 12.16
N ILE A 138 -23.72 7.46 11.06
CA ILE A 138 -24.71 6.85 10.18
C ILE A 138 -23.98 6.50 8.88
N GLU A 139 -23.87 5.21 8.59
CA GLU A 139 -23.38 4.73 7.30
C GLU A 139 -24.56 4.69 6.32
N GLY A 140 -24.37 5.21 5.11
CA GLY A 140 -25.40 5.26 4.09
C GLY A 140 -24.92 4.85 2.71
N GLU A 141 -25.89 4.47 1.87
CA GLU A 141 -25.71 4.23 0.45
C GLU A 141 -26.58 5.18 -0.35
N LEU A 142 -26.00 5.82 -1.36
CA LEU A 142 -26.68 6.63 -2.36
C LEU A 142 -27.28 5.73 -3.45
N ARG A 143 -28.34 6.19 -4.09
CA ARG A 143 -28.85 5.56 -5.33
C ARG A 143 -27.86 5.72 -6.48
N HIS A 144 -27.26 6.90 -6.61
CA HIS A 144 -26.25 7.19 -7.63
C HIS A 144 -25.08 8.00 -7.04
N THR A 145 -23.92 7.99 -7.70
CA THR A 145 -22.71 8.65 -7.18
C THR A 145 -22.82 10.18 -7.20
N GLU A 146 -23.52 10.70 -8.20
CA GLU A 146 -23.82 12.12 -8.42
C GLU A 146 -24.74 12.72 -7.35
N ASP A 147 -25.51 11.88 -6.65
CA ASP A 147 -26.49 12.33 -5.65
C ASP A 147 -25.84 12.88 -4.36
N PHE A 148 -24.54 12.62 -4.15
CA PHE A 148 -23.84 12.97 -2.91
C PHE A 148 -23.97 14.46 -2.56
N GLU A 149 -23.82 15.37 -3.53
CA GLU A 149 -23.88 16.81 -3.27
C GLU A 149 -25.29 17.27 -2.85
N VAL A 150 -26.34 16.57 -3.31
CA VAL A 150 -27.72 16.81 -2.89
C VAL A 150 -27.90 16.35 -1.45
N VAL A 151 -27.49 15.11 -1.14
CA VAL A 151 -27.57 14.55 0.23
C VAL A 151 -26.78 15.38 1.23
N LYS A 152 -25.53 15.73 0.90
CA LYS A 152 -24.67 16.57 1.74
C LYS A 152 -25.33 17.92 2.04
N ARG A 153 -25.92 18.57 1.04
CA ARG A 153 -26.60 19.86 1.22
C ARG A 153 -27.82 19.75 2.13
N GLN A 154 -28.62 18.71 1.99
CA GLN A 154 -29.82 18.50 2.81
C GLN A 154 -29.48 18.21 4.27
N LEU A 155 -28.36 17.54 4.55
CA LEU A 155 -27.95 17.20 5.91
C LEU A 155 -27.08 18.25 6.59
N THR A 156 -26.43 19.14 5.83
CA THR A 156 -25.53 20.15 6.39
C THR A 156 -26.33 21.17 7.21
N GLY A 157 -26.01 21.27 8.51
CA GLY A 157 -26.65 22.19 9.44
C GLY A 157 -27.86 21.60 10.18
N GLU A 158 -28.27 20.38 9.83
CA GLU A 158 -29.34 19.68 10.55
C GLU A 158 -28.90 19.30 11.98
N PRO A 159 -29.81 19.32 12.96
CA PRO A 159 -29.51 18.92 14.33
C PRO A 159 -28.86 17.54 14.43
N GLY A 160 -27.72 17.47 15.13
CA GLY A 160 -26.97 16.23 15.36
C GLY A 160 -25.99 15.85 14.25
N VAL A 161 -25.99 16.54 13.10
CA VAL A 161 -25.07 16.28 11.98
C VAL A 161 -23.84 17.17 12.07
N ALA A 162 -22.65 16.57 12.24
CA ALA A 162 -21.39 17.31 12.29
C ALA A 162 -20.81 17.47 10.88
N THR A 163 -20.65 16.35 10.18
CA THR A 163 -20.09 16.30 8.83
C THR A 163 -20.77 15.21 8.02
N VAL A 164 -20.79 15.40 6.71
CA VAL A 164 -21.19 14.38 5.75
C VAL A 164 -20.05 14.22 4.75
N SER A 165 -19.51 13.02 4.65
CA SER A 165 -18.38 12.72 3.78
C SER A 165 -18.65 11.46 2.98
N ARG A 166 -18.03 11.37 1.79
CA ARG A 166 -18.02 10.12 1.05
C ARG A 166 -17.13 9.11 1.77
N TYR A 167 -17.63 7.89 1.86
CA TYR A 167 -16.91 6.78 2.45
C TYR A 167 -16.45 5.84 1.35
N SER A 168 -15.15 5.62 1.24
CA SER A 168 -14.64 4.63 0.28
C SER A 168 -15.03 3.25 0.75
N ARG A 169 -15.84 2.52 -0.03
CA ARG A 169 -15.82 1.08 0.11
C ARG A 169 -14.40 0.60 -0.17
N ASN A 170 -13.95 -0.34 0.64
CA ASN A 170 -12.60 -0.87 0.53
C ASN A 170 -12.42 -1.54 -0.84
N PHE A 171 -11.78 -0.85 -1.79
CA PHE A 171 -11.45 -1.36 -3.14
C PHE A 171 -10.72 -2.71 -3.06
N TRP A 172 -10.00 -2.94 -1.97
CA TRP A 172 -9.23 -4.15 -1.72
C TRP A 172 -10.03 -5.27 -1.07
N LYS A 173 -11.30 -5.04 -0.69
CA LYS A 173 -12.20 -6.07 -0.17
C LYS A 173 -12.35 -7.21 -1.17
N GLY A 174 -12.09 -8.43 -0.71
CA GLY A 174 -12.09 -9.64 -1.55
C GLY A 174 -10.89 -9.78 -2.49
N ARG A 175 -9.94 -8.83 -2.49
CA ARG A 175 -8.72 -8.84 -3.31
C ARG A 175 -7.45 -8.97 -2.48
N ALA A 176 -7.50 -8.51 -1.23
CA ALA A 176 -6.47 -8.68 -0.23
C ALA A 176 -7.14 -8.94 1.13
N ASP A 177 -6.37 -9.53 2.04
CA ASP A 177 -6.81 -9.92 3.38
C ASP A 177 -6.08 -9.10 4.46
N LEU A 178 -4.96 -8.46 4.09
CA LEU A 178 -4.12 -7.63 4.96
C LEU A 178 -3.68 -6.37 4.21
N GLN A 179 -3.76 -5.24 4.89
CA GLN A 179 -3.16 -3.96 4.50
C GLN A 179 -1.98 -3.67 5.44
N VAL A 180 -0.88 -3.19 4.89
CA VAL A 180 0.27 -2.66 5.62
C VAL A 180 0.49 -1.23 5.14
N ASN A 181 0.30 -0.25 6.01
CA ASN A 181 0.60 1.14 5.72
C ASN A 181 2.09 1.37 5.94
N LEU A 182 2.77 1.85 4.90
CA LEU A 182 4.16 2.28 5.04
C LEU A 182 4.18 3.72 5.55
N CYS A 183 5.27 4.08 6.23
CA CYS A 183 5.46 5.44 6.71
C CYS A 183 5.43 6.43 5.54
N GLY A 184 4.56 7.45 5.64
CA GLY A 184 4.53 8.60 4.75
C GLY A 184 5.38 9.76 5.22
N LEU A 185 5.20 10.93 4.60
CA LEU A 185 5.86 12.17 5.06
C LEU A 185 5.35 12.65 6.43
N SER A 186 4.14 12.24 6.81
CA SER A 186 3.58 12.47 8.14
C SER A 186 4.41 11.77 9.22
N ARG A 187 4.82 12.52 10.24
CA ARG A 187 5.60 12.02 11.39
C ARG A 187 4.74 11.85 12.65
N LEU A 188 3.42 11.77 12.48
CA LEU A 188 2.47 11.70 13.60
C LEU A 188 2.56 10.35 14.32
N SER A 189 2.83 9.26 13.59
CA SER A 189 3.06 7.95 14.19
C SER A 189 4.48 7.87 14.81
N PRO A 190 4.63 7.37 16.05
CA PRO A 190 5.94 7.12 16.65
C PRO A 190 6.85 6.23 15.80
N ALA A 191 6.29 5.27 15.06
CA ALA A 191 7.04 4.39 14.15
C ALA A 191 7.63 5.14 12.94
N CYS A 192 7.06 6.30 12.59
CA CYS A 192 7.40 7.09 11.41
C CYS A 192 8.13 8.41 11.73
N ARG A 193 8.73 8.53 12.92
CA ARG A 193 9.48 9.75 13.31
C ARG A 193 10.62 10.09 12.35
N ASN A 194 11.17 9.09 11.66
CA ASN A 194 12.24 9.25 10.68
C ASN A 194 11.73 9.66 9.28
N GLY A 195 10.42 9.88 9.12
CA GLY A 195 9.79 10.26 7.86
C GLY A 195 9.38 9.06 7.01
N ALA A 196 9.27 9.29 5.70
CA ALA A 196 8.76 8.32 4.75
C ALA A 196 9.65 7.06 4.68
N GLY A 197 9.00 5.92 4.48
CA GLY A 197 9.67 4.65 4.22
C GLY A 197 10.50 4.72 2.94
N THR A 198 11.72 4.18 2.99
CA THR A 198 12.59 4.05 1.82
C THR A 198 12.19 2.83 0.98
N GLU A 199 12.57 2.81 -0.30
CA GLU A 199 12.40 1.63 -1.15
C GLU A 199 13.06 0.37 -0.54
N THR A 200 14.24 0.51 0.08
CA THR A 200 14.91 -0.61 0.78
C THR A 200 14.06 -1.15 1.93
N GLN A 201 13.45 -0.27 2.73
CA GLN A 201 12.56 -0.66 3.81
C GLN A 201 11.29 -1.36 3.27
N ARG A 202 10.65 -0.79 2.24
CA ARG A 202 9.52 -1.45 1.56
C ARG A 202 9.89 -2.86 1.09
N ASN A 203 11.02 -2.99 0.38
CA ASN A 203 11.43 -4.28 -0.19
C ASN A 203 11.74 -5.30 0.92
N ALA A 204 12.28 -4.87 2.06
CA ALA A 204 12.45 -5.72 3.24
C ALA A 204 11.10 -6.19 3.81
N VAL A 205 10.11 -5.30 3.91
CA VAL A 205 8.74 -5.66 4.34
C VAL A 205 8.10 -6.65 3.37
N VAL A 206 8.23 -6.43 2.06
CA VAL A 206 7.73 -7.37 1.03
C VAL A 206 8.39 -8.73 1.14
N ALA A 207 9.72 -8.78 1.32
CA ALA A 207 10.44 -10.03 1.53
C ALA A 207 9.92 -10.77 2.77
N ARG A 208 9.77 -10.05 3.89
CA ARG A 208 9.26 -10.63 5.14
C ARG A 208 7.84 -11.17 5.02
N LEU A 209 6.96 -10.48 4.29
CA LEU A 209 5.61 -10.95 4.00
C LEU A 209 5.63 -12.26 3.20
N ARG A 210 6.51 -12.37 2.21
CA ARG A 210 6.59 -13.57 1.36
C ARG A 210 7.16 -14.80 2.07
N GLU A 211 7.92 -14.59 3.14
CA GLU A 211 8.34 -15.68 4.04
C GLU A 211 7.17 -16.25 4.86
N GLN A 212 6.03 -15.56 4.94
CA GLN A 212 4.88 -16.03 5.70
C GLN A 212 4.13 -17.14 4.94
N SER A 213 3.72 -18.17 5.68
CA SER A 213 2.96 -19.28 5.12
C SER A 213 1.66 -18.80 4.48
N GLY A 214 1.44 -19.20 3.22
CA GLY A 214 0.19 -18.94 2.49
C GLY A 214 0.06 -17.53 1.93
N VAL A 215 1.11 -16.72 1.91
CA VAL A 215 1.10 -15.47 1.14
C VAL A 215 1.18 -15.79 -0.34
N ASN A 216 0.09 -15.53 -1.05
CA ASN A 216 -0.03 -15.77 -2.49
C ASN A 216 0.52 -14.59 -3.28
N LYS A 217 0.10 -13.38 -2.93
CA LYS A 217 0.44 -12.16 -3.66
C LYS A 217 0.59 -10.96 -2.74
N VAL A 218 1.57 -10.12 -3.04
CA VAL A 218 1.76 -8.81 -2.39
C VAL A 218 1.63 -7.75 -3.48
N PHE A 219 0.65 -6.86 -3.33
CA PHE A 219 0.42 -5.71 -4.20
C PHE A 219 1.00 -4.45 -3.57
N LEU A 220 1.50 -3.54 -4.39
CA LEU A 220 1.89 -2.19 -4.00
C LEU A 220 0.83 -1.21 -4.51
N GLU A 221 0.13 -0.55 -3.61
CA GLU A 221 -0.56 0.69 -3.89
C GLU A 221 0.49 1.80 -3.86
N ASP A 222 0.98 2.18 -5.04
CA ASP A 222 1.86 3.33 -5.20
C ASP A 222 1.09 4.65 -4.98
N PRO A 223 1.78 5.78 -4.77
CA PRO A 223 1.11 7.05 -4.50
C PRO A 223 0.20 7.51 -5.64
N ALA A 224 0.49 7.14 -6.90
CA ALA A 224 -0.30 7.55 -8.05
C ALA A 224 -1.65 6.81 -8.08
N PHE A 225 -1.64 5.50 -7.82
CA PHE A 225 -2.86 4.71 -7.65
C PHE A 225 -3.65 5.18 -6.44
N GLY A 226 -3.00 5.36 -5.29
CA GLY A 226 -3.66 5.84 -4.07
C GLY A 226 -4.30 7.21 -4.28
N LEU A 227 -3.63 8.15 -4.96
CA LEU A 227 -4.19 9.46 -5.30
C LEU A 227 -5.40 9.35 -6.24
N ARG A 228 -5.35 8.44 -7.23
CA ARG A 228 -6.49 8.16 -8.09
C ARG A 228 -7.68 7.62 -7.29
N LEU A 229 -7.43 6.72 -6.34
CA LEU A 229 -8.45 6.16 -5.46
C LEU A 229 -9.07 7.24 -4.56
N SER A 230 -8.23 8.10 -3.96
CA SER A 230 -8.69 9.22 -3.14
C SER A 230 -9.52 10.21 -3.94
N ARG A 231 -9.12 10.57 -5.16
CA ARG A 231 -9.91 11.46 -6.03
C ARG A 231 -11.24 10.85 -6.45
N HIS A 232 -11.28 9.53 -6.62
CA HIS A 232 -12.49 8.82 -6.99
C HIS A 232 -13.52 8.81 -5.85
N TYR A 233 -13.08 8.52 -4.62
CA TYR A 233 -13.99 8.43 -3.48
C TYR A 233 -14.19 9.74 -2.73
N GLN A 234 -13.24 10.66 -2.75
CA GLN A 234 -13.28 11.90 -1.98
C GLN A 234 -12.72 13.08 -2.81
N PRO A 235 -13.35 13.41 -3.95
CA PRO A 235 -12.89 14.48 -4.84
C PRO A 235 -12.86 15.86 -4.17
N GLU A 236 -13.56 16.05 -3.06
CA GLU A 236 -13.57 17.29 -2.27
C GLU A 236 -12.26 17.56 -1.52
N TYR A 237 -11.42 16.55 -1.25
CA TYR A 237 -10.12 16.76 -0.61
C TYR A 237 -9.05 17.11 -1.63
N TYR A 238 -8.40 18.26 -1.42
CA TYR A 238 -7.22 18.61 -2.19
C TYR A 238 -6.02 17.81 -1.68
N LEU A 239 -5.72 16.71 -2.38
CA LEU A 239 -4.56 15.87 -2.13
C LEU A 239 -3.58 15.94 -3.32
N THR A 240 -2.31 15.98 -2.99
CA THR A 240 -1.18 15.85 -3.91
C THR A 240 -0.57 14.46 -3.81
N ILE A 241 0.33 14.13 -4.74
CA ILE A 241 1.05 12.85 -4.73
C ILE A 241 1.86 12.64 -3.43
N ASN A 242 2.27 13.73 -2.77
CA ASN A 242 3.07 13.69 -1.55
C ASN A 242 2.24 13.42 -0.29
N ASP A 243 0.92 13.58 -0.37
CA ASP A 243 -0.01 13.37 0.74
C ASP A 243 -0.46 11.90 0.84
N VAL A 244 -0.14 11.09 -0.16
CA VAL A 244 -0.57 9.69 -0.28
C VAL A 244 0.62 8.76 -0.01
N PRO A 245 0.66 8.07 1.14
CA PRO A 245 1.71 7.11 1.42
C PRO A 245 1.56 5.84 0.56
N GLU A 246 2.66 5.13 0.36
CA GLU A 246 2.63 3.77 -0.19
C GLU A 246 1.94 2.80 0.78
N ARG A 247 1.17 1.86 0.24
CA ARG A 247 0.57 0.77 1.02
C ARG A 247 0.83 -0.57 0.36
N LEU A 248 1.03 -1.60 1.17
CA LEU A 248 1.10 -2.98 0.70
C LEU A 248 -0.21 -3.68 1.01
N TYR A 249 -0.72 -4.41 0.03
CA TYR A 249 -1.92 -5.23 0.14
C TYR A 249 -1.54 -6.69 -0.08
N VAL A 250 -1.93 -7.57 0.83
CA VAL A 250 -1.50 -8.97 0.81
C VAL A 250 -2.71 -9.88 0.64
N ARG A 251 -2.67 -10.72 -0.39
CA ARG A 251 -3.61 -11.82 -0.57
C ARG A 251 -3.00 -13.10 -0.02
N LEU A 252 -3.72 -13.78 0.84
CA LEU A 252 -3.36 -15.08 1.38
C LEU A 252 -4.27 -16.17 0.80
N ASP A 253 -3.74 -17.40 0.72
CA ASP A 253 -4.54 -18.58 0.36
C ASP A 253 -5.55 -18.92 1.48
N ASP A 254 -5.21 -18.56 2.71
CA ASP A 254 -6.06 -18.67 3.90
C ASP A 254 -6.10 -17.32 4.64
N PRO A 255 -7.21 -16.57 4.56
CA PRO A 255 -7.36 -15.29 5.24
C PRO A 255 -7.17 -15.36 6.76
N ALA A 256 -7.36 -16.52 7.40
CA ALA A 256 -7.13 -16.68 8.84
C ALA A 256 -5.66 -16.44 9.25
N LYS A 257 -4.72 -16.56 8.30
CA LYS A 257 -3.28 -16.31 8.52
C LYS A 257 -2.89 -14.83 8.42
N ALA A 258 -3.78 -13.97 7.93
CA ALA A 258 -3.49 -12.55 7.69
C ALA A 258 -2.99 -11.82 8.95
N ARG A 259 -3.57 -12.12 10.11
CA ARG A 259 -3.18 -11.52 11.40
C ARG A 259 -1.72 -11.83 11.75
N ALA A 260 -1.31 -13.09 11.67
CA ALA A 260 0.06 -13.50 11.96
C ALA A 260 1.04 -12.85 10.97
N ALA A 261 0.69 -12.78 9.68
CA ALA A 261 1.52 -12.13 8.67
C ALA A 261 1.69 -10.62 8.92
N GLY A 262 0.62 -9.92 9.31
CA GLY A 262 0.69 -8.49 9.66
C GLY A 262 1.50 -8.24 10.93
N GLN A 263 1.34 -9.07 11.96
CA GLN A 263 2.14 -9.00 13.18
C GLN A 263 3.63 -9.19 12.91
N ALA A 264 3.99 -10.05 11.95
CA ALA A 264 5.38 -10.31 11.59
C ALA A 264 6.12 -9.10 10.97
N VAL A 265 5.39 -8.10 10.48
CA VAL A 265 5.97 -6.90 9.84
C VAL A 265 5.75 -5.60 10.62
N LEU A 266 4.85 -5.59 11.61
CA LEU A 266 4.44 -4.36 12.29
C LEU A 266 5.61 -3.61 12.95
N ALA A 267 6.61 -4.34 13.48
CA ALA A 267 7.79 -3.76 14.12
C ALA A 267 8.93 -3.43 13.14
N MET A 268 8.74 -3.64 11.83
CA MET A 268 9.78 -3.40 10.84
C MET A 268 9.94 -1.90 10.55
N PRO A 269 11.17 -1.44 10.28
CA PRO A 269 11.41 -0.05 9.87
C PRO A 269 10.60 0.32 8.61
N GLY A 270 9.95 1.49 8.65
CA GLY A 270 9.15 2.00 7.54
C GLY A 270 7.71 1.49 7.51
N VAL A 271 7.26 0.71 8.50
CA VAL A 271 5.86 0.32 8.69
C VAL A 271 5.19 1.23 9.71
N GLU A 272 4.08 1.86 9.32
CA GLU A 272 3.27 2.69 10.21
C GLU A 272 2.25 1.85 10.99
N SER A 273 1.51 1.01 10.27
CA SER A 273 0.44 0.19 10.82
C SER A 273 0.12 -0.99 9.93
N ALA A 274 -0.63 -1.95 10.48
CA ALA A 274 -1.18 -3.06 9.72
C ALA A 274 -2.64 -3.31 10.15
N SER A 275 -3.48 -3.69 9.20
CA SER A 275 -4.89 -3.98 9.45
C SER A 275 -5.42 -5.08 8.53
N LEU A 276 -6.36 -5.86 9.04
CA LEU A 276 -7.09 -6.86 8.26
C LEU A 276 -8.10 -6.19 7.33
N ILE A 277 -8.31 -6.79 6.17
CA ILE A 277 -9.32 -6.38 5.20
C ILE A 277 -10.51 -7.33 5.33
N LYS A 278 -11.70 -6.77 5.60
CA LYS A 278 -12.96 -7.51 5.77
C LYS A 278 -14.05 -7.00 4.82
#